data_AF-A0A7Y3P686-F1
#
_entry.id   AF-A0A7Y3P686-F1
#
_cell.length_a   1.000
_cell.length_b   1.000
_cell.length_c   1.000
_cell.angle_alpha   90.00
_cell.angle_beta   90.00
_cell.angle_gamma   90.00
#
_symmetry.space_group_name_H-M   'P 1'
#
loop_
_entity.id
_entity.type
_entity.pdbx_description
1 polymer ?
#
loop_
_entity_poly.entity_id
_entity_poly.type
_entity_poly.pdbx_seq_one_letter_code
_entity_poly.pdbx_strand_id
1 'polypeptide(L)'
;MSGPAGYSEIANAQLDEIENRDNPDLYDALLDVCEFVLANPERAQSRSSALTTSEGIRFRFAVPGHHPYKIFWSSDAPRIEAVFPYA
;
A
#
# COMPACT_ATOMS: atom_id res chain seq x y z
N MET A 1 17.12 -9.02 -6.80
CA MET A 1 16.98 -7.56 -6.82
C MET A 1 16.20 -7.19 -5.59
N SER A 2 16.81 -6.52 -4.61
CA SER A 2 16.06 -6.00 -3.45
C SER A 2 15.29 -4.78 -3.93
N GLY A 3 13.96 -4.78 -3.78
CA GLY A 3 13.10 -3.66 -4.16
C GLY A 3 13.45 -2.36 -3.41
N PRO A 4 12.91 -1.21 -3.85
CA PRO A 4 13.08 0.05 -3.14
C PRO A 4 12.73 -0.13 -1.66
N ALA A 5 13.58 0.40 -0.78
CA ALA A 5 13.41 0.28 0.67
C ALA A 5 12.01 0.75 1.06
N GLY A 6 11.17 -0.18 1.54
CA GLY A 6 9.77 0.10 1.91
C GLY A 6 8.71 -0.60 1.06
N TYR A 7 9.05 -1.34 0.01
CA TYR A 7 8.08 -2.13 -0.77
C TYR A 7 8.41 -3.62 -0.76
N SER A 8 7.39 -4.46 -0.64
CA SER A 8 7.52 -5.90 -0.89
C SER A 8 7.65 -6.20 -2.38
N GLU A 9 8.16 -7.39 -2.71
CA GLU A 9 8.17 -7.86 -4.10
C GLU A 9 6.75 -7.96 -4.68
N ILE A 10 5.77 -8.34 -3.85
CA ILE A 10 4.35 -8.40 -4.22
C ILE A 10 3.81 -7.01 -4.52
N ALA A 11 4.08 -6.03 -3.66
CA ALA A 11 3.62 -4.65 -3.86
C ALA A 11 4.22 -4.04 -5.12
N ASN A 12 5.52 -4.26 -5.37
CA ASN A 12 6.17 -3.80 -6.59
C ASN A 12 5.54 -4.43 -7.84
N ALA A 13 5.38 -5.76 -7.87
CA ALA A 13 4.76 -6.43 -9.02
C ALA A 13 3.33 -5.95 -9.28
N GLN A 14 2.55 -5.71 -8.23
CA GLN A 14 1.20 -5.17 -8.35
C GLN A 14 1.17 -3.73 -8.86
N LEU A 15 2.11 -2.90 -8.41
CA LEU A 15 2.25 -1.53 -8.91
C LEU A 15 2.69 -1.53 -10.37
N ASP A 16 3.66 -2.36 -10.76
CA ASP A 16 4.09 -2.54 -12.16
C ASP A 16 2.90 -2.98 -13.04
N GLU A 17 2.08 -3.92 -12.58
CA GLU A 17 0.88 -4.35 -13.30
C GLU A 17 -0.16 -3.23 -13.45
N ILE A 18 -0.27 -2.32 -12.48
CA ILE A 18 -1.21 -1.19 -12.53
C ILE A 18 -0.66 -0.08 -13.42
N GLU A 19 0.64 0.20 -13.36
CA GLU A 19 1.33 1.16 -14.23
C GLU A 19 1.16 0.80 -15.70
N ASN A 20 1.22 -0.49 -16.02
CA ASN A 20 1.04 -1.00 -17.38
C ASN A 20 -0.43 -1.02 -17.86
N ARG A 21 -1.39 -0.58 -17.03
CA ARG A 21 -2.79 -0.39 -17.46
C ARG A 21 -3.01 1.05 -17.91
N ASP A 22 -3.97 1.27 -18.81
CA ASP A 22 -4.40 2.60 -19.26
C ASP A 22 -5.21 3.36 -18.18
N ASN A 23 -4.65 3.49 -16.96
CA ASN A 23 -5.23 4.29 -15.89
C ASN A 23 -4.13 4.95 -15.02
N PRO A 24 -3.45 5.99 -15.55
CA PRO A 24 -2.37 6.68 -14.84
C PRO A 24 -2.86 7.35 -13.55
N ASP A 25 -4.07 7.92 -13.55
CA ASP A 25 -4.65 8.56 -12.36
C ASP A 25 -4.75 7.60 -11.17
N LEU A 26 -5.09 6.33 -11.43
CA LEU A 26 -5.11 5.30 -10.39
C LEU A 26 -3.69 5.00 -9.89
N TYR A 27 -2.73 4.84 -10.80
CA TYR A 27 -1.36 4.52 -10.43
C TYR A 27 -0.76 5.62 -9.55
N ASP A 28 -0.89 6.88 -9.96
CA ASP A 28 -0.41 8.04 -9.22
C ASP A 28 -1.05 8.13 -7.83
N ALA A 29 -2.38 7.93 -7.74
CA ALA A 29 -3.07 7.95 -6.46
C ALA A 29 -2.62 6.82 -5.51
N LEU A 30 -2.22 5.66 -6.04
CA LEU A 30 -1.69 4.56 -5.24
C LEU A 30 -0.28 4.88 -4.74
N LEU A 31 0.57 5.42 -5.61
CA LEU A 31 1.92 5.87 -5.23
C LEU A 31 1.86 6.95 -4.16
N ASP A 32 1.02 7.98 -4.31
CA ASP A 32 0.85 9.05 -3.33
C ASP A 32 0.51 8.49 -1.93
N VAL A 33 -0.37 7.49 -1.88
CA VAL A 33 -0.74 6.86 -0.60
C VAL A 33 0.41 6.02 -0.05
N CYS A 34 1.14 5.28 -0.89
CA CYS A 34 2.30 4.51 -0.46
C CYS A 34 3.40 5.41 0.10
N GLU A 35 3.72 6.51 -0.60
CA GLU A 35 4.68 7.51 -0.12
C GLU A 35 4.22 8.16 1.18
N PHE A 36 2.94 8.51 1.28
CA PHE A 36 2.36 9.05 2.52
C PHE A 36 2.54 8.09 3.69
N VAL A 37 2.26 6.79 3.48
CA VAL A 37 2.41 5.74 4.50
C VAL A 37 3.85 5.62 4.98
N LEU A 38 4.79 5.56 4.03
CA LEU A 38 6.21 5.39 4.35
C LEU A 38 6.79 6.64 5.03
N ALA A 39 6.38 7.84 4.61
CA ALA A 39 6.86 9.09 5.18
C ALA A 39 6.19 9.44 6.52
N ASN A 40 4.96 8.97 6.78
CA ASN A 40 4.17 9.36 7.95
C ASN A 40 3.47 8.15 8.62
N PRO A 41 4.21 7.11 9.05
CA PRO A 41 3.63 5.84 9.49
C PRO A 41 2.64 6.01 10.65
N GLU A 42 2.91 6.86 11.64
CA GLU A 42 1.99 7.08 12.77
C GLU A 42 0.63 7.66 12.32
N ARG A 43 0.67 8.61 11.39
CA ARG A 43 -0.54 9.24 10.84
C ARG A 43 -1.28 8.30 9.89
N ALA A 44 -0.55 7.47 9.16
CA ALA A 44 -1.13 6.42 8.35
C ALA A 44 -1.81 5.37 9.24
N GLN A 45 -1.20 5.00 10.36
CA GLN A 45 -1.74 4.03 11.32
C GLN A 45 -3.05 4.53 11.92
N SER A 46 -3.10 5.79 12.36
CA SER A 46 -4.32 6.37 12.95
C SER A 46 -5.50 6.45 11.97
N ARG A 47 -5.23 6.33 10.67
CA ARG A 47 -6.22 6.36 9.57
C ARG A 47 -6.46 4.99 8.95
N SER A 48 -5.73 3.97 9.39
CA SER A 48 -5.83 2.60 8.88
C SER A 48 -6.76 1.76 9.75
N SER A 49 -7.36 0.74 9.15
CA SER A 49 -7.89 -0.39 9.92
C SER A 49 -6.78 -1.40 10.21
N ALA A 50 -6.71 -1.96 11.41
CA ALA A 50 -5.79 -3.06 11.72
C ALA A 50 -6.39 -4.42 11.35
N LEU A 51 -5.56 -5.30 10.84
CA LEU A 51 -5.86 -6.69 10.48
C LEU A 51 -4.87 -7.60 11.20
N THR A 52 -5.36 -8.53 12.00
CA THR A 52 -4.52 -9.55 12.62
C THR A 52 -4.32 -10.69 11.63
N THR A 53 -3.08 -11.00 11.29
CA THR A 53 -2.71 -12.16 10.47
C THR A 53 -1.86 -13.13 11.28
N SER A 54 -1.57 -14.31 10.72
CA SER A 54 -0.64 -15.27 11.32
C SER A 54 0.79 -14.74 11.44
N GLU A 55 1.12 -13.67 10.71
CA GLU A 55 2.44 -13.04 10.70
C GLU A 55 2.50 -11.75 11.52
N GLY A 56 1.40 -11.36 12.16
CA GLY A 56 1.30 -10.13 12.97
C GLY A 56 0.22 -9.18 12.48
N ILE A 57 0.31 -7.93 12.94
CA ILE A 57 -0.66 -6.89 12.57
C ILE A 57 -0.27 -6.27 11.23
N ARG A 58 -1.21 -6.24 10.29
CA ARG A 58 -1.12 -5.48 9.05
C ARG A 58 -2.14 -4.35 9.08
N PHE A 59 -1.79 -3.21 8.53
CA PHE A 59 -2.66 -2.07 8.42
C PHE A 59 -3.22 -1.98 7.02
N ARG A 60 -4.51 -1.68 6.93
CA ARG A 60 -5.23 -1.44 5.68
C ARG A 60 -5.60 0.03 5.60
N PHE A 61 -5.01 0.72 4.64
CA PHE A 61 -5.29 2.11 4.32
C PHE A 61 -6.19 2.20 3.08
N ALA A 62 -7.22 3.04 3.13
CA ALA A 62 -8.12 3.26 2.00
C ALA A 62 -7.57 4.30 1.03
N VAL A 63 -7.60 4.03 -0.26
CA VAL A 63 -7.17 4.97 -1.30
C VAL A 63 -8.34 5.93 -1.59
N PRO A 64 -8.26 7.22 -1.20
CA PRO A 64 -9.39 8.14 -1.35
C PRO A 64 -9.77 8.32 -2.82
N GLY A 65 -11.06 8.23 -3.16
CA GLY A 65 -11.53 8.39 -4.55
C GLY A 65 -11.36 7.16 -5.44
N HIS A 66 -10.58 6.15 -5.03
CA HIS A 66 -10.26 4.97 -5.85
C HIS A 66 -10.76 3.67 -5.22
N HIS A 67 -12.04 3.60 -4.84
CA HIS A 67 -12.66 2.33 -4.46
C HIS A 67 -12.62 1.35 -5.66
N PRO A 68 -12.27 0.06 -5.49
CA PRO A 68 -12.07 -0.67 -4.23
C PRO A 68 -10.63 -0.74 -3.71
N TYR A 69 -9.66 -0.03 -4.30
CA TYR A 69 -8.24 -0.19 -3.96
C TYR A 69 -7.91 0.13 -2.50
N LYS A 70 -6.97 -0.64 -1.95
CA LYS A 70 -6.43 -0.52 -0.59
C LYS A 70 -4.92 -0.76 -0.60
N ILE A 71 -4.23 -0.10 0.33
CA ILE A 71 -2.81 -0.32 0.62
C ILE A 71 -2.69 -1.13 1.91
N PHE A 72 -1.95 -2.22 1.86
CA PHE A 72 -1.64 -3.05 3.02
C PHE A 72 -0.19 -2.83 3.42
N TRP A 73 0.07 -2.59 4.70
CA TRP A 73 1.41 -2.24 5.17
C TRP A 73 1.67 -2.69 6.62
N SER A 74 2.93 -2.80 7.02
CA SER A 74 3.36 -3.07 8.42
C SER A 74 4.08 -1.88 9.03
N SER A 75 3.99 -1.75 10.36
CA SER A 75 4.56 -0.62 11.11
C SER A 75 5.95 -0.86 11.70
N ASP A 76 6.34 -2.10 12.02
CA ASP A 76 7.60 -2.39 12.75
C ASP A 76 8.83 -1.90 11.98
N ALA A 77 8.78 -2.07 10.66
CA ALA A 77 9.52 -1.28 9.70
C ALA A 77 8.51 -0.89 8.62
N PRO A 78 8.17 0.42 8.48
CA PRO A 78 7.19 0.87 7.50
C PRO A 78 7.45 0.26 6.14
N ARG A 79 6.54 -0.62 5.71
CA ARG A 79 6.69 -1.38 4.47
C ARG A 79 5.32 -1.64 3.86
N ILE A 80 5.19 -1.30 2.59
CA ILE A 80 4.05 -1.64 1.75
C ILE A 80 4.15 -3.12 1.40
N GLU A 81 3.15 -3.87 1.84
CA GLU A 81 3.08 -5.32 1.68
C GLU A 81 2.32 -5.72 0.43
N ALA A 82 1.27 -4.98 0.08
CA ALA A 82 0.46 -5.24 -1.11
C ALA A 82 -0.42 -4.03 -1.48
N VAL A 83 -0.75 -3.96 -2.76
CA VAL A 83 -1.64 -2.97 -3.38
C VAL A 83 -2.63 -3.72 -4.27
N PHE A 84 -3.91 -3.79 -3.89
CA PHE A 84 -4.89 -4.51 -4.69
C PHE A 84 -6.32 -4.06 -4.42
N PRO A 85 -7.26 -4.31 -5.37
CA PRO A 85 -8.67 -4.14 -5.13
C PRO A 85 -9.13 -5.06 -3.99
N TYR A 86 -9.65 -4.48 -2.92
CA TYR A 86 -10.22 -5.24 -1.80
C TYR A 86 -11.73 -4.99 -1.78
N ALA A 87 -12.50 -6.02 -2.12
CA ALA A 87 -13.97 -6.01 -2.10
C ALA A 87 -14.53 -6.05 -0.68
#